data_AF-A0A1S3PWS3-F1
#
_entry.id   AF-A0A1S3PWS3-F1
#
_cell.length_a   1.000
_cell.length_b   1.000
_cell.length_c   1.000
_cell.angle_alpha   90.00
_cell.angle_beta   90.00
_cell.angle_gamma   90.00
#
_symmetry.space_group_name_H-M   'P 1'
#
loop_
_entity.id
_entity.type
_entity.pdbx_description
1 polymer ?
#
loop_
_entity_poly.entity_id
_entity_poly.type
_entity_poly.pdbx_seq_one_letter_code
_entity_poly.pdbx_strand_id
1 'polypeptide(L)'
;MFVLSKEDQYSNNHSPVKTDKSLEDVLENLNITSTITPQMIILGLSQQLVGEVWRQQTVFRLLQLIDLPLLESLLEGEERPRPPLHSMDSDPDLLYTSSYLDREVLKAFSEAQADEWLSAAVDCLEFLPDDLVVEVSRGLPRCGEDQGQCKRLVYGILAQHYGETQHPPLLSNHVFDIHSSISELLVNGKREQALEALQLCLKLQDSRSKEELRRLLRFMAVAAKPQEVKLHKEVENRMAVKRSFSSAIVYSVRLAKGKVDLLVLFMVENHCDVFKIPVSLHKLVSDRLTNIVKGKDPQVLTGSTYCRRVNGKAYVESKQKTTKEELWALLKTIHENPKLSNKEKRRLLGQFYKGHPEIFVQYFGSRLSSDDL
;
A
#
# COMPACT_ATOMS: atom_id res chain seq x y z
N MET A 1 -66.87 -54.29 3.58
CA MET A 1 -67.58 -53.58 4.65
C MET A 1 -67.21 -52.11 4.53
N PHE A 2 -68.22 -51.30 4.16
CA PHE A 2 -68.40 -49.84 4.25
C PHE A 2 -67.24 -48.83 4.02
N VAL A 3 -67.53 -48.01 3.01
CA VAL A 3 -67.08 -46.65 2.63
C VAL A 3 -66.94 -45.66 3.80
N LEU A 4 -65.96 -44.75 3.73
CA LEU A 4 -66.16 -43.28 3.74
C LEU A 4 -64.85 -42.50 3.48
N SER A 5 -64.94 -41.59 2.51
CA SER A 5 -63.96 -40.57 2.11
C SER A 5 -63.89 -39.39 3.09
N LYS A 6 -62.74 -38.70 3.14
CA LYS A 6 -62.64 -37.22 3.04
C LYS A 6 -61.20 -36.72 2.83
N GLU A 7 -61.11 -35.66 2.04
CA GLU A 7 -59.96 -34.93 1.50
C GLU A 7 -59.26 -33.97 2.48
N ASP A 8 -58.06 -33.54 2.03
CA ASP A 8 -57.33 -32.28 2.22
C ASP A 8 -56.66 -31.92 3.56
N GLN A 9 -55.32 -31.88 3.57
CA GLN A 9 -54.57 -30.61 3.49
C GLN A 9 -53.04 -30.81 3.41
N TYR A 10 -52.44 -30.09 2.45
CA TYR A 10 -51.01 -29.86 2.29
C TYR A 10 -50.35 -29.27 3.56
N SER A 11 -49.18 -29.79 3.95
CA SER A 11 -48.04 -28.93 4.31
C SER A 11 -46.73 -29.72 4.36
N ASN A 12 -45.85 -29.43 3.41
CA ASN A 12 -44.51 -30.00 3.28
C ASN A 12 -43.54 -29.01 3.93
N ASN A 13 -43.11 -29.24 5.16
CA ASN A 13 -42.11 -28.40 5.83
C ASN A 13 -40.70 -28.90 5.51
N HIS A 14 -40.17 -28.44 4.38
CA HIS A 14 -38.74 -28.52 4.07
C HIS A 14 -38.00 -27.49 4.92
N SER A 15 -37.12 -27.95 5.80
CA SER A 15 -36.21 -27.07 6.55
C SER A 15 -35.26 -26.37 5.58
N PRO A 16 -35.00 -25.06 5.72
CA PRO A 16 -34.02 -24.38 4.87
C PRO A 16 -32.62 -24.74 5.35
N VAL A 17 -31.87 -25.36 4.45
CA VAL A 17 -30.42 -25.53 4.53
C VAL A 17 -29.81 -24.14 4.69
N LYS A 18 -29.09 -23.94 5.80
CA LYS A 18 -28.31 -22.73 6.03
C LYS A 18 -27.22 -22.68 4.98
N THR A 19 -27.35 -21.76 4.03
CA THR A 19 -26.31 -21.40 3.07
C THR A 19 -25.10 -20.88 3.83
N ASP A 20 -23.94 -21.47 3.53
CA ASP A 20 -22.63 -21.01 3.97
C ASP A 20 -22.48 -19.54 3.60
N LYS A 21 -22.20 -18.71 4.60
CA LYS A 21 -21.75 -17.33 4.40
C LYS A 21 -20.45 -17.40 3.61
N SER A 22 -20.42 -16.79 2.42
CA SER A 22 -19.27 -16.89 1.52
C SER A 22 -18.03 -16.28 2.18
N LEU A 23 -16.88 -16.87 1.90
CA LEU A 23 -15.60 -16.46 2.47
C LEU A 23 -15.21 -15.04 2.04
N GLU A 24 -15.80 -14.53 0.95
CA GLU A 24 -15.66 -13.16 0.49
C GLU A 24 -16.24 -12.13 1.49
N ASP A 25 -17.42 -12.37 2.06
CA ASP A 25 -18.03 -11.49 3.08
C ASP A 25 -17.19 -11.44 4.37
N VAL A 26 -16.51 -12.54 4.71
CA VAL A 26 -15.64 -12.61 5.89
C VAL A 26 -14.35 -11.81 5.66
N LEU A 27 -13.81 -11.83 4.43
CA LEU A 27 -12.63 -11.06 4.04
C LEU A 27 -12.91 -9.56 3.90
N GLU A 28 -14.10 -9.19 3.45
CA GLU A 28 -14.54 -7.80 3.35
C GLU A 28 -14.72 -7.18 4.75
N ASN A 29 -15.28 -7.94 5.70
CA ASN A 29 -15.41 -7.53 7.09
C ASN A 29 -14.08 -7.45 7.87
N LEU A 30 -13.04 -8.17 7.43
CA LEU A 30 -11.71 -8.09 8.05
C LEU A 30 -10.91 -6.85 7.61
N ASN A 31 -11.29 -6.20 6.50
CA ASN A 31 -10.40 -5.27 5.81
C ASN A 31 -10.66 -3.78 6.03
N ILE A 32 -11.71 -3.40 6.77
CA ILE A 32 -12.04 -1.98 7.04
C ILE A 32 -12.40 -1.68 8.50
N THR A 33 -12.88 -2.64 9.28
CA THR A 33 -12.94 -2.47 10.74
C THR A 33 -11.75 -3.20 11.36
N SER A 34 -10.92 -2.47 12.10
CA SER A 34 -10.11 -3.07 13.16
C SER A 34 -11.08 -3.84 14.04
N THR A 35 -11.25 -5.14 13.82
CA THR A 35 -12.19 -5.95 14.57
C THR A 35 -11.67 -5.95 15.99
N ILE A 36 -12.26 -5.09 16.82
CA ILE A 36 -11.91 -4.99 18.22
C ILE A 36 -12.26 -6.36 18.78
N THR A 37 -11.24 -7.13 19.19
CA THR A 37 -11.53 -8.36 19.91
C THR A 37 -12.31 -7.96 21.17
N PRO A 38 -13.26 -8.76 21.65
CA PRO A 38 -13.99 -8.45 22.89
C PRO A 38 -13.04 -8.09 24.05
N GLN A 39 -11.84 -8.66 24.04
CA GLN A 39 -10.74 -8.39 24.96
C GLN A 39 -10.21 -6.95 24.88
N MET A 40 -10.17 -6.32 23.71
CA MET A 40 -9.70 -4.94 23.53
C MET A 40 -10.73 -3.88 23.97
N ILE A 41 -12.04 -4.18 23.89
CA ILE A 41 -13.10 -3.34 24.49
C ILE A 41 -13.00 -3.38 26.02
N ILE A 42 -12.76 -4.56 26.58
CA ILE A 42 -12.58 -4.75 28.04
C ILE A 42 -11.37 -3.94 28.57
N LEU A 43 -10.38 -3.67 27.72
CA LEU A 43 -9.17 -2.89 28.07
C LEU A 43 -9.32 -1.37 27.82
N GLY A 44 -10.50 -0.88 27.45
CA GLY A 44 -10.78 0.56 27.31
C GLY A 44 -10.12 1.24 26.10
N LEU A 45 -9.66 0.49 25.10
CA LEU A 45 -9.01 1.04 23.91
C LEU A 45 -10.05 1.52 22.90
N SER A 46 -9.94 2.77 22.44
CA SER A 46 -10.83 3.30 21.39
C SER A 46 -10.45 2.79 20.00
N GLN A 47 -11.42 2.68 19.10
CA GLN A 47 -11.19 2.26 17.71
C GLN A 47 -10.20 3.20 16.98
N GLN A 48 -10.26 4.50 17.28
CA GLN A 48 -9.34 5.50 16.74
C GLN A 48 -7.90 5.25 17.18
N LEU A 49 -7.67 4.94 18.47
CA LEU A 49 -6.34 4.63 18.98
C LEU A 49 -5.76 3.36 18.34
N VAL A 50 -6.60 2.33 18.16
CA VAL A 50 -6.18 1.08 17.51
C VAL A 50 -5.81 1.33 16.05
N GLY A 51 -6.64 2.08 15.31
CA GLY A 51 -6.35 2.49 13.94
C GLY A 51 -5.04 3.28 13.84
N GLU A 52 -4.80 4.19 14.78
CA GLU A 52 -3.57 4.98 14.84
C GLU A 52 -2.34 4.09 15.09
N VAL A 53 -2.43 3.14 16.02
CA VAL A 53 -1.34 2.19 16.29
C VAL A 53 -1.03 1.37 15.04
N TRP A 54 -2.05 0.85 14.36
CA TRP A 54 -1.86 0.14 13.10
C TRP A 54 -1.15 1.01 12.05
N ARG A 55 -1.61 2.24 11.85
CA ARG A 55 -1.02 3.18 10.89
C ARG A 55 0.43 3.48 11.23
N GLN A 56 0.72 3.84 12.48
CA GLN A 56 2.07 4.17 12.95
C GLN A 56 3.03 2.98 12.81
N GLN A 57 2.61 1.78 13.21
CA GLN A 57 3.47 0.59 13.09
C GLN A 57 3.68 0.20 11.62
N THR A 58 2.68 0.39 10.76
CA THR A 58 2.80 0.14 9.32
C THR A 58 3.84 1.07 8.68
N VAL A 59 3.74 2.37 8.92
CA VAL A 59 4.71 3.36 8.43
C VAL A 59 6.10 3.08 9.01
N PHE A 60 6.21 2.86 10.32
CA PHE A 60 7.48 2.55 10.96
C PHE A 60 8.16 1.32 10.34
N ARG A 61 7.41 0.23 10.14
CA ARG A 61 7.96 -0.99 9.54
C ARG A 61 8.37 -0.77 8.08
N LEU A 62 7.58 -0.01 7.32
CA LEU A 62 7.91 0.32 5.93
C LEU A 62 9.24 1.08 5.83
N LEU A 63 9.50 2.01 6.76
CA LEU A 63 10.76 2.75 6.83
C LEU A 63 11.96 1.91 7.27
N GLN A 64 11.74 0.79 7.96
CA GLN A 64 12.83 -0.15 8.26
C GLN A 64 13.22 -1.00 7.04
N LEU A 65 12.30 -1.17 6.09
CA LEU A 65 12.51 -1.98 4.88
C LEU A 65 13.06 -1.14 3.73
N ILE A 66 12.69 0.13 3.69
CA ILE A 66 12.95 1.05 2.59
C ILE A 66 13.50 2.36 3.12
N ASP A 67 14.62 2.80 2.53
CA ASP A 67 15.13 4.15 2.72
C ASP A 67 14.28 5.14 1.89
N LEU A 68 13.49 5.98 2.56
CA LEU A 68 12.73 7.06 1.93
C LEU A 68 13.41 8.41 2.16
N PRO A 69 13.64 9.21 1.11
CA PRO A 69 14.31 10.51 1.25
C PRO A 69 13.43 11.59 1.90
N LEU A 70 12.09 11.52 1.77
CA LEU A 70 11.13 12.47 2.34
C LEU A 70 9.89 11.74 2.85
N LEU A 71 9.46 12.06 4.09
CA LEU A 71 8.41 11.33 4.81
C LEU A 71 7.07 12.10 4.92
N GLU A 72 7.09 13.38 4.58
CA GLU A 72 5.97 14.31 4.82
C GLU A 72 4.67 13.84 4.15
N SER A 73 4.75 13.35 2.91
CA SER A 73 3.58 12.85 2.17
C SER A 73 2.96 11.57 2.72
N LEU A 74 3.73 10.73 3.44
CA LEU A 74 3.18 9.54 4.13
C LEU A 74 2.52 9.88 5.45
N LEU A 75 3.00 10.94 6.10
CA LEU A 75 2.51 11.37 7.41
C LEU A 75 1.27 12.26 7.29
N GLU A 76 1.18 13.04 6.22
CA GLU A 76 0.06 13.97 5.99
C GLU A 76 -1.22 13.25 5.58
N GLY A 77 -1.16 12.06 4.98
CA GLY A 77 -2.32 11.17 4.81
C GLY A 77 -3.52 11.77 4.06
N GLU A 78 -3.36 12.91 3.39
CA GLU A 78 -4.45 13.53 2.62
C GLU A 78 -4.53 12.91 1.23
N GLU A 79 -5.35 11.87 1.12
CA GLU A 79 -5.87 11.43 -0.16
C GLU A 79 -6.85 12.49 -0.68
N ARG A 80 -6.63 12.97 -1.91
CA ARG A 80 -7.69 13.68 -2.63
C ARG A 80 -8.78 12.65 -2.94
N PRO A 81 -10.03 12.86 -2.49
CA PRO A 81 -11.11 11.93 -2.79
C PRO A 81 -11.20 11.74 -4.30
N ARG A 82 -11.04 10.51 -4.78
CA ARG A 82 -11.43 10.18 -6.16
C ARG A 82 -12.94 10.39 -6.26
N PRO A 83 -13.46 10.91 -7.39
CA PRO A 83 -14.89 11.03 -7.59
C PRO A 83 -15.53 9.68 -7.30
N PRO A 84 -16.62 9.61 -6.51
CA PRO A 84 -17.34 8.36 -6.34
C PRO A 84 -17.80 7.89 -7.73
N LEU A 85 -17.43 6.66 -8.10
CA LEU A 85 -18.30 5.91 -8.99
C LEU A 85 -19.58 5.65 -8.20
N HIS A 86 -20.73 5.70 -8.86
CA HIS A 86 -22.05 5.59 -8.24
C HIS A 86 -22.05 4.59 -7.08
N SER A 87 -22.42 5.13 -5.92
CA SER A 87 -22.26 4.57 -4.59
C SER A 87 -22.76 3.13 -4.45
N MET A 88 -21.93 2.27 -3.82
CA MET A 88 -22.34 1.04 -3.14
C MET A 88 -23.38 1.27 -2.01
N ASP A 89 -23.75 2.53 -1.74
CA ASP A 89 -24.59 2.99 -0.63
C ASP A 89 -25.79 3.81 -1.14
N SER A 90 -26.29 3.52 -2.35
CA SER A 90 -27.52 4.13 -2.84
C SER A 90 -28.73 3.33 -2.37
N ASP A 91 -29.65 4.04 -1.71
CA ASP A 91 -31.00 3.64 -1.33
C ASP A 91 -31.64 2.67 -2.37
N PRO A 92 -32.03 1.44 -2.00
CA PRO A 92 -32.56 0.44 -2.93
C PRO A 92 -33.83 0.91 -3.68
N ASP A 93 -34.51 1.94 -3.17
CA ASP A 93 -35.75 2.46 -3.75
C ASP A 93 -35.52 3.50 -4.89
N LEU A 94 -34.27 3.87 -5.21
CA LEU A 94 -33.95 4.86 -6.25
C LEU A 94 -33.19 4.31 -7.49
N LEU A 95 -32.95 3.00 -7.57
CA LEU A 95 -32.10 2.40 -8.61
C LEU A 95 -32.88 1.68 -9.72
N TYR A 96 -33.49 2.45 -10.61
CA TYR A 96 -33.76 2.00 -11.98
C TYR A 96 -32.83 2.73 -12.97
N THR A 97 -31.53 2.74 -12.67
CA THR A 97 -30.52 3.11 -13.66
C THR A 97 -30.34 1.93 -14.62
N SER A 98 -30.33 2.19 -15.92
CA SER A 98 -30.30 1.15 -16.96
C SER A 98 -29.11 0.19 -16.82
N SER A 99 -28.02 0.61 -16.18
CA SER A 99 -26.77 -0.13 -16.00
C SER A 99 -26.79 -1.19 -14.90
N TYR A 100 -27.69 -1.11 -13.91
CA TYR A 100 -27.76 -2.13 -12.84
C TYR A 100 -28.15 -3.50 -13.40
N LEU A 101 -29.15 -3.52 -14.28
CA LEU A 101 -29.58 -4.75 -14.96
C LEU A 101 -28.45 -5.37 -15.79
N ASP A 102 -27.67 -4.54 -16.48
CA ASP A 102 -26.52 -5.02 -17.25
C ASP A 102 -25.45 -5.68 -16.36
N ARG A 103 -25.19 -5.12 -15.16
CA ARG A 103 -24.26 -5.70 -14.18
C ARG A 103 -24.75 -7.04 -13.64
N GLU A 104 -26.04 -7.14 -13.32
CA GLU A 104 -26.65 -8.41 -12.87
C GLU A 104 -26.65 -9.47 -13.97
N VAL A 105 -26.92 -9.08 -15.23
CA VAL A 105 -26.81 -9.99 -16.39
C VAL A 105 -25.39 -10.52 -16.54
N LEU A 106 -24.37 -9.67 -16.36
CA LEU A 106 -22.96 -10.07 -16.43
C LEU A 106 -22.59 -11.05 -15.31
N LYS A 107 -23.09 -10.84 -14.09
CA LYS A 107 -22.90 -11.76 -12.96
C LYS A 107 -23.58 -13.11 -13.21
N ALA A 108 -24.86 -13.10 -13.59
CA ALA A 108 -25.60 -14.31 -13.90
C ALA A 108 -24.94 -15.09 -15.06
N PHE A 109 -24.41 -14.38 -16.08
CA PHE A 109 -23.67 -15.00 -17.17
C PHE A 109 -22.37 -15.67 -16.69
N SER A 110 -21.55 -15.00 -15.87
CA SER A 110 -20.30 -15.61 -15.38
C SER A 110 -20.55 -16.80 -14.46
N GLU A 111 -21.57 -16.73 -13.60
CA GLU A 111 -22.00 -17.83 -12.73
C GLU A 111 -22.48 -19.04 -13.53
N ALA A 112 -23.29 -18.82 -14.58
CA ALA A 112 -23.78 -19.89 -15.43
C ALA A 112 -22.66 -20.61 -16.20
N GLN A 113 -21.58 -19.90 -16.55
CA GLN A 113 -20.43 -20.49 -17.24
C GLN A 113 -19.48 -21.24 -16.29
N ALA A 114 -19.56 -20.99 -14.98
CA ALA A 114 -18.70 -21.59 -13.95
C ALA A 114 -17.20 -21.51 -14.27
N ASP A 115 -16.76 -20.40 -14.86
CA ASP A 115 -15.40 -20.19 -15.37
C ASP A 115 -14.66 -19.14 -14.53
N GLU A 116 -13.49 -19.52 -13.99
CA GLU A 116 -12.68 -18.66 -13.11
C GLU A 116 -12.25 -17.37 -13.82
N TRP A 117 -11.93 -17.45 -15.12
CA TRP A 117 -11.49 -16.30 -15.91
C TRP A 117 -12.61 -15.28 -16.07
N LEU A 118 -13.83 -15.73 -16.43
CA LEU A 118 -15.00 -14.87 -16.60
C LEU A 118 -15.45 -14.28 -15.27
N SER A 119 -15.44 -15.06 -14.19
CA SER A 119 -15.73 -14.55 -12.85
C SER A 119 -14.77 -13.42 -12.46
N ALA A 120 -13.46 -13.64 -12.59
CA ALA A 120 -12.47 -12.61 -12.27
C ALA A 120 -12.57 -11.38 -13.19
N ALA A 121 -12.96 -11.56 -14.45
CA ALA A 121 -13.17 -10.46 -15.39
C ALA A 121 -14.41 -9.61 -15.01
N VAL A 122 -15.51 -10.26 -14.64
CA VAL A 122 -16.75 -9.59 -14.20
C VAL A 122 -16.54 -8.84 -12.89
N ASP A 123 -15.75 -9.38 -11.95
CA ASP A 123 -15.36 -8.67 -10.72
C ASP A 123 -14.69 -7.30 -11.02
N CYS A 124 -13.95 -7.20 -12.13
CA CYS A 124 -13.31 -5.95 -12.56
C CYS A 124 -14.33 -4.96 -13.16
N LEU A 125 -15.41 -5.45 -13.79
CA LEU A 125 -16.43 -4.60 -14.41
C LEU A 125 -17.18 -3.73 -13.39
N GLU A 126 -17.16 -4.07 -12.11
CA GLU A 126 -17.71 -3.24 -11.04
C GLU A 126 -17.05 -1.86 -10.94
N PHE A 127 -15.80 -1.71 -11.40
CA PHE A 127 -15.05 -0.44 -11.38
C PHE A 127 -15.12 0.34 -12.69
N LEU A 128 -15.74 -0.23 -13.72
CA LEU A 128 -15.85 0.42 -15.03
C LEU A 128 -17.03 1.40 -15.08
N PRO A 129 -16.92 2.48 -15.89
CA PRO A 129 -18.05 3.33 -16.26
C PRO A 129 -19.19 2.55 -16.88
N ASP A 130 -20.42 2.99 -16.63
CA ASP A 130 -21.64 2.29 -17.07
C ASP A 130 -21.71 2.09 -18.59
N ASP A 131 -21.23 3.05 -19.38
CA ASP A 131 -21.22 2.94 -20.85
C ASP A 131 -20.43 1.72 -21.35
N LEU A 132 -19.28 1.42 -20.71
CA LEU A 132 -18.47 0.27 -21.05
C LEU A 132 -19.12 -1.04 -20.59
N VAL A 133 -19.80 -1.02 -19.45
CA VAL A 133 -20.52 -2.20 -18.93
C VAL A 133 -21.69 -2.58 -19.85
N VAL A 134 -22.43 -1.57 -20.32
CA VAL A 134 -23.51 -1.73 -21.30
C VAL A 134 -22.96 -2.25 -22.64
N GLU A 135 -21.76 -1.83 -23.04
CA GLU A 135 -21.11 -2.34 -24.25
C GLU A 135 -20.80 -3.84 -24.13
N VAL A 136 -20.27 -4.28 -22.97
CA VAL A 136 -19.98 -5.70 -22.71
C VAL A 136 -21.29 -6.50 -22.72
N SER A 137 -22.31 -6.08 -21.96
CA SER A 137 -23.57 -6.82 -21.84
C SER A 137 -24.26 -7.02 -23.20
N ARG A 138 -24.30 -5.98 -24.04
CA ARG A 138 -24.87 -6.03 -25.40
C ARG A 138 -24.02 -6.81 -26.38
N GLY A 139 -22.74 -6.99 -26.10
CA GLY A 139 -21.82 -7.79 -26.90
C GLY A 139 -21.92 -9.29 -26.60
N LEU A 140 -22.35 -9.70 -25.40
CA LEU A 140 -22.45 -11.11 -25.00
C LEU A 140 -23.32 -11.98 -25.95
N PRO A 141 -24.51 -11.55 -26.40
CA PRO A 141 -25.32 -12.36 -27.31
C PRO A 141 -24.62 -12.66 -28.65
N ARG A 142 -23.65 -11.83 -29.04
CA ARG A 142 -22.88 -12.00 -30.28
C ARG A 142 -21.80 -13.07 -30.17
N CYS A 143 -21.47 -13.54 -28.97
CA CYS A 143 -20.52 -14.64 -28.77
C CYS A 143 -21.12 -16.02 -29.07
N GLY A 144 -22.46 -16.15 -29.06
CA GLY A 144 -23.10 -17.47 -29.12
C GLY A 144 -22.57 -18.41 -28.03
N GLU A 145 -22.25 -19.65 -28.42
CA GLU A 145 -21.63 -20.66 -27.54
C GLU A 145 -20.08 -20.59 -27.50
N ASP A 146 -19.45 -19.70 -28.29
CA ASP A 146 -17.98 -19.55 -28.28
C ASP A 146 -17.51 -18.71 -27.08
N GLN A 147 -17.25 -19.39 -25.97
CA GLN A 147 -16.64 -18.82 -24.77
C GLN A 147 -15.36 -18.02 -25.09
N GLY A 148 -14.59 -18.45 -26.11
CA GLY A 148 -13.38 -17.78 -26.52
C GLY A 148 -13.59 -16.40 -27.13
N GLN A 149 -14.71 -16.19 -27.82
CA GLN A 149 -15.09 -14.88 -28.35
C GLN A 149 -15.53 -13.93 -27.24
N CYS A 150 -16.26 -14.44 -26.25
CA CYS A 150 -16.68 -13.66 -25.08
C CYS A 150 -15.53 -13.24 -24.18
N LYS A 151 -14.60 -14.16 -23.88
CA LYS A 151 -13.37 -13.81 -23.15
C LYS A 151 -12.57 -12.72 -23.87
N ARG A 152 -12.45 -12.78 -25.21
CA ARG A 152 -11.76 -11.76 -26.01
C ARG A 152 -12.48 -10.39 -25.99
N LEU A 153 -13.81 -10.37 -26.02
CA LEU A 153 -14.60 -9.16 -25.92
C LEU A 153 -14.35 -8.46 -24.57
N VAL A 154 -14.55 -9.18 -23.46
CA VAL A 154 -14.38 -8.63 -22.12
C VAL A 154 -12.94 -8.16 -21.89
N TYR A 155 -11.95 -8.94 -22.33
CA TYR A 155 -10.55 -8.53 -22.27
C TYR A 155 -10.29 -7.23 -23.03
N GLY A 156 -10.86 -7.08 -24.23
CA GLY A 156 -10.70 -5.87 -25.03
C GLY A 156 -11.18 -4.61 -24.32
N ILE A 157 -12.36 -4.68 -23.70
CA ILE A 157 -12.94 -3.56 -22.94
C ILE A 157 -12.12 -3.24 -21.68
N LEU A 158 -11.72 -4.26 -20.92
CA LEU A 158 -10.85 -4.07 -19.75
C LEU A 158 -9.50 -3.46 -20.13
N ALA A 159 -8.88 -3.96 -21.20
CA ALA A 159 -7.60 -3.46 -21.70
C ALA A 159 -7.71 -2.03 -22.24
N GLN A 160 -8.85 -1.65 -22.80
CA GLN A 160 -9.13 -0.26 -23.17
C GLN A 160 -9.20 0.62 -21.93
N HIS A 161 -10.06 0.28 -20.97
CA HIS A 161 -10.29 1.08 -19.77
C HIS A 161 -9.00 1.30 -18.95
N TYR A 162 -8.27 0.22 -18.66
CA TYR A 162 -7.03 0.26 -17.88
C TYR A 162 -5.79 0.67 -18.69
N GLY A 163 -5.88 0.63 -20.02
CA GLY A 163 -4.83 1.11 -20.92
C GLY A 163 -4.83 2.63 -21.08
N GLU A 164 -5.94 3.31 -20.75
CA GLU A 164 -6.06 4.76 -20.82
C GLU A 164 -5.19 5.45 -19.76
N THR A 165 -4.25 6.27 -20.22
CA THR A 165 -3.31 7.02 -19.35
C THR A 165 -3.94 8.21 -18.63
N GLN A 166 -5.23 8.46 -18.83
CA GLN A 166 -5.96 9.57 -18.20
C GLN A 166 -6.33 9.28 -16.75
N HIS A 167 -6.46 8.00 -16.38
CA HIS A 167 -6.77 7.61 -15.01
C HIS A 167 -5.49 7.50 -14.16
N PRO A 168 -5.50 7.99 -12.91
CA PRO A 168 -4.37 7.82 -12.01
C PRO A 168 -4.21 6.32 -11.68
N PRO A 169 -2.98 5.76 -11.79
CA PRO A 169 -2.68 4.41 -11.33
C PRO A 169 -3.25 4.05 -9.96
N LEU A 170 -3.60 2.78 -9.82
CA LEU A 170 -4.20 2.19 -8.63
C LEU A 170 -3.24 2.18 -7.45
N LEU A 171 -1.93 2.03 -7.69
CA LEU A 171 -0.94 2.36 -6.67
C LEU A 171 -0.79 3.87 -6.60
N SER A 172 -1.35 4.45 -5.54
CA SER A 172 -1.38 5.90 -5.37
C SER A 172 0.04 6.48 -5.31
N ASN A 173 0.17 7.70 -5.82
CA ASN A 173 1.44 8.34 -6.17
C ASN A 173 2.15 9.01 -4.99
N HIS A 174 1.61 8.88 -3.77
CA HIS A 174 2.02 9.70 -2.64
C HIS A 174 3.47 9.44 -2.20
N VAL A 175 4.08 8.34 -2.65
CA VAL A 175 5.54 8.19 -2.63
C VAL A 175 6.00 7.35 -3.82
N PHE A 176 6.29 8.01 -4.94
CA PHE A 176 7.05 7.39 -6.02
C PHE A 176 8.32 6.66 -5.49
N ASP A 177 8.95 7.24 -4.45
CA ASP A 177 10.13 6.66 -3.82
C ASP A 177 9.86 5.30 -3.16
N ILE A 178 8.63 5.02 -2.67
CA ILE A 178 8.28 3.67 -2.19
C ILE A 178 8.35 2.69 -3.36
N HIS A 179 7.64 2.95 -4.46
CA HIS A 179 7.57 2.03 -5.61
C HIS A 179 8.96 1.83 -6.23
N SER A 180 9.76 2.89 -6.29
CA SER A 180 11.15 2.83 -6.73
C SER A 180 11.98 1.93 -5.82
N SER A 181 11.89 2.10 -4.51
CA SER A 181 12.64 1.29 -3.55
C SER A 181 12.17 -0.16 -3.47
N ILE A 182 10.87 -0.44 -3.56
CA ILE A 182 10.35 -1.81 -3.72
C ILE A 182 10.94 -2.44 -4.98
N SER A 183 10.97 -1.69 -6.08
CA SER A 183 11.58 -2.16 -7.32
C SER A 183 13.08 -2.43 -7.17
N GLU A 184 13.82 -1.62 -6.41
CA GLU A 184 15.22 -1.88 -6.07
C GLU A 184 15.37 -3.16 -5.23
N LEU A 185 14.49 -3.40 -4.25
CA LEU A 185 14.49 -4.65 -3.49
C LEU A 185 14.32 -5.86 -4.43
N LEU A 186 13.42 -5.76 -5.41
CA LEU A 186 13.19 -6.80 -6.41
C LEU A 186 14.41 -7.01 -7.33
N VAL A 187 15.02 -5.93 -7.81
CA VAL A 187 16.25 -5.98 -8.65
C VAL A 187 17.40 -6.65 -7.89
N ASN A 188 17.51 -6.39 -6.59
CA ASN A 188 18.51 -6.99 -5.70
C ASN A 188 18.15 -8.40 -5.21
N GLY A 189 17.06 -9.01 -5.71
CA GLY A 189 16.65 -10.37 -5.36
C GLY A 189 16.02 -10.51 -3.96
N LYS A 190 15.76 -9.41 -3.25
CA LYS A 190 15.17 -9.38 -1.90
C LYS A 190 13.64 -9.53 -1.95
N ARG A 191 13.16 -10.64 -2.52
CA ARG A 191 11.72 -10.89 -2.80
C ARG A 191 10.84 -10.83 -1.55
N GLU A 192 11.28 -11.40 -0.43
CA GLU A 192 10.51 -11.39 0.82
C GLU A 192 10.32 -9.98 1.38
N GLN A 193 11.40 -9.17 1.37
CA GLN A 193 11.34 -7.78 1.82
C GLN A 193 10.47 -6.93 0.88
N ALA A 194 10.54 -7.18 -0.43
CA ALA A 194 9.69 -6.51 -1.41
C ALA A 194 8.20 -6.87 -1.23
N LEU A 195 7.88 -8.14 -0.95
CA LEU A 195 6.52 -8.58 -0.63
C LEU A 195 6.01 -7.90 0.64
N GLU A 196 6.82 -7.89 1.70
CA GLU A 196 6.47 -7.24 2.96
C GLU A 196 6.23 -5.75 2.76
N ALA A 197 7.10 -5.06 2.02
CA ALA A 197 6.94 -3.65 1.72
C ALA A 197 5.69 -3.35 0.88
N LEU A 198 5.35 -4.21 -0.09
CA LEU A 198 4.10 -4.11 -0.85
C LEU A 198 2.87 -4.28 0.02
N GLN A 199 2.86 -5.28 0.91
CA GLN A 199 1.78 -5.52 1.85
C GLN A 199 1.54 -4.30 2.76
N LEU A 200 2.62 -3.68 3.26
CA LEU A 200 2.55 -2.47 4.07
C LEU A 200 2.08 -1.26 3.26
N CYS A 201 2.55 -1.11 2.02
CA CYS A 201 2.12 -0.04 1.11
C CYS A 201 0.61 -0.14 0.82
N LEU A 202 0.12 -1.32 0.46
CA LEU A 202 -1.30 -1.58 0.20
C LEU A 202 -2.17 -1.45 1.45
N LYS A 203 -1.61 -1.66 2.64
CA LYS A 203 -2.33 -1.43 3.91
C LYS A 203 -2.59 0.05 4.18
N LEU A 204 -1.74 0.95 3.66
CA LEU A 204 -1.88 2.41 3.80
C LEU A 204 -2.76 3.04 2.72
N GLN A 205 -3.12 2.29 1.67
CA GLN A 205 -3.91 2.79 0.54
C GLN A 205 -5.42 2.82 0.85
N ASP A 206 -6.15 3.73 0.21
CA ASP A 206 -7.61 3.75 0.25
C ASP A 206 -8.26 2.40 -0.06
N SER A 207 -9.37 2.14 0.61
CA SER A 207 -10.12 0.89 0.47
C SER A 207 -10.55 0.61 -0.96
N ARG A 208 -10.98 1.65 -1.70
CA ARG A 208 -11.49 1.53 -3.05
C ARG A 208 -10.41 1.12 -4.05
N SER A 209 -9.30 1.86 -4.13
CA SER A 209 -8.19 1.53 -5.03
C SER A 209 -7.55 0.20 -4.64
N LYS A 210 -7.50 -0.13 -3.34
CA LYS A 210 -7.04 -1.44 -2.85
C LYS A 210 -7.95 -2.58 -3.34
N GLU A 211 -9.26 -2.40 -3.35
CA GLU A 211 -10.23 -3.38 -3.84
C GLU A 211 -10.10 -3.58 -5.35
N GLU A 212 -10.10 -2.47 -6.09
CA GLU A 212 -9.95 -2.46 -7.54
C GLU A 212 -8.65 -3.15 -7.97
N LEU A 213 -7.54 -2.82 -7.31
CA LEU A 213 -6.26 -3.45 -7.59
C LEU A 213 -6.26 -4.95 -7.29
N ARG A 214 -6.96 -5.40 -6.23
CA ARG A 214 -7.01 -6.82 -5.89
C ARG A 214 -7.74 -7.63 -6.94
N ARG A 215 -8.89 -7.14 -7.40
CA ARG A 215 -9.68 -7.79 -8.44
C ARG A 215 -8.95 -7.76 -9.78
N LEU A 216 -8.31 -6.64 -10.11
CA LEU A 216 -7.46 -6.54 -11.31
C LEU A 216 -6.30 -7.53 -11.27
N LEU A 217 -5.55 -7.62 -10.16
CA LEU A 217 -4.43 -8.56 -10.05
C LEU A 217 -4.90 -10.02 -10.10
N ARG A 218 -6.06 -10.35 -9.50
CA ARG A 218 -6.69 -11.67 -9.61
C ARG A 218 -7.00 -12.00 -11.07
N PHE A 219 -7.66 -11.09 -11.78
CA PHE A 219 -7.96 -11.25 -13.20
C PHE A 219 -6.67 -11.42 -14.02
N MET A 220 -5.67 -10.57 -13.81
CA MET A 220 -4.39 -10.66 -14.50
C MET A 220 -3.70 -12.01 -14.27
N ALA A 221 -3.75 -12.54 -13.05
CA ALA A 221 -3.14 -13.83 -12.73
C ALA A 221 -3.84 -15.00 -13.43
N VAL A 222 -5.18 -14.99 -13.47
CA VAL A 222 -5.97 -16.01 -14.18
C VAL A 222 -5.77 -15.87 -15.69
N ALA A 223 -5.88 -14.66 -16.24
CA ALA A 223 -5.73 -14.39 -17.66
C ALA A 223 -4.31 -14.64 -18.20
N ALA A 224 -3.29 -14.58 -17.34
CA ALA A 224 -1.90 -14.85 -17.73
C ALA A 224 -1.60 -16.35 -17.92
N LYS A 225 -2.45 -17.27 -17.46
CA LYS A 225 -2.26 -18.71 -17.58
C LYS A 225 -2.20 -19.12 -19.08
N PRO A 226 -1.26 -19.99 -19.49
CA PRO A 226 -1.10 -20.40 -20.88
C PRO A 226 -2.24 -21.30 -21.41
N GLN A 227 -3.03 -21.88 -20.51
CA GLN A 227 -4.19 -22.72 -20.85
C GLN A 227 -5.43 -21.90 -21.23
N GLU A 228 -5.45 -20.61 -20.87
CA GLU A 228 -6.57 -19.72 -21.16
C GLU A 228 -6.57 -19.26 -22.62
N VAL A 229 -7.70 -18.69 -23.04
CA VAL A 229 -7.88 -18.16 -24.39
C VAL A 229 -6.73 -17.24 -24.78
N LYS A 230 -6.16 -17.49 -25.96
CA LYS A 230 -5.01 -16.73 -26.45
C LYS A 230 -5.39 -15.27 -26.70
N LEU A 231 -4.83 -14.37 -25.91
CA LEU A 231 -5.16 -12.94 -25.91
C LEU A 231 -4.54 -12.19 -27.10
N HIS A 232 -3.41 -12.68 -27.60
CA HIS A 232 -2.69 -12.09 -28.73
C HIS A 232 -2.08 -13.17 -29.63
N LYS A 233 -2.04 -12.95 -30.95
CA LYS A 233 -1.60 -13.97 -31.94
C LYS A 233 -0.18 -14.48 -31.70
N GLU A 234 0.74 -13.57 -31.35
CA GLU A 234 2.18 -13.82 -31.29
C GLU A 234 2.80 -13.65 -29.89
N VAL A 235 2.02 -13.18 -28.91
CA VAL A 235 2.54 -12.81 -27.58
C VAL A 235 1.89 -13.72 -26.55
N GLU A 236 2.69 -14.26 -25.64
CA GLU A 236 2.20 -15.05 -24.52
C GLU A 236 1.23 -14.25 -23.64
N ASN A 237 0.20 -14.92 -23.11
CA ASN A 237 -0.83 -14.29 -22.29
C ASN A 237 -0.24 -13.46 -21.14
N ARG A 238 0.74 -13.99 -20.42
CA ARG A 238 1.48 -13.27 -19.35
C ARG A 238 2.03 -11.93 -19.82
N MET A 239 2.59 -11.87 -21.02
CA MET A 239 3.16 -10.65 -21.58
C MET A 239 2.11 -9.71 -22.17
N ALA A 240 1.03 -10.25 -22.72
CA ALA A 240 -0.12 -9.47 -23.19
C ALA A 240 -0.80 -8.73 -22.03
N VAL A 241 -1.15 -9.47 -20.97
CA VAL A 241 -1.76 -8.96 -19.74
C VAL A 241 -0.89 -7.87 -19.10
N LYS A 242 0.40 -8.15 -18.91
CA LYS A 242 1.35 -7.15 -18.38
C LYS A 242 1.31 -5.86 -19.21
N ARG A 243 1.39 -5.96 -20.55
CA ARG A 243 1.40 -4.78 -21.43
C ARG A 243 0.09 -3.99 -21.35
N SER A 244 -1.05 -4.66 -21.23
CA SER A 244 -2.36 -4.02 -21.18
C SER A 244 -2.63 -3.28 -19.87
N PHE A 245 -2.14 -3.80 -18.73
CA PHE A 245 -2.54 -3.29 -17.40
C PHE A 245 -1.42 -2.60 -16.62
N SER A 246 -0.15 -2.64 -17.06
CA SER A 246 0.95 -2.00 -16.33
C SER A 246 0.71 -0.51 -16.05
N SER A 247 0.11 0.22 -17.00
CA SER A 247 -0.22 1.66 -16.85
C SER A 247 -1.27 1.92 -15.79
N ALA A 248 -2.20 1.00 -15.55
CA ALA A 248 -3.19 1.11 -14.51
C ALA A 248 -2.62 0.82 -13.12
N ILE A 249 -1.55 0.04 -13.00
CA ILE A 249 -1.02 -0.35 -11.68
C ILE A 249 0.00 0.67 -11.18
N VAL A 250 1.00 1.04 -11.99
CA VAL A 250 2.14 1.88 -11.54
C VAL A 250 2.40 3.04 -12.49
N TYR A 251 2.73 4.21 -11.96
CA TYR A 251 3.21 5.35 -12.74
C TYR A 251 4.54 5.04 -13.44
N SER A 252 4.50 4.84 -14.76
CA SER A 252 5.66 4.47 -15.59
C SER A 252 6.59 5.63 -15.93
N VAL A 253 6.19 6.88 -15.71
CA VAL A 253 6.91 8.08 -16.20
C VAL A 253 8.25 8.30 -15.47
N ARG A 254 8.36 7.86 -14.21
CA ARG A 254 9.56 8.08 -13.39
C ARG A 254 10.34 6.80 -13.07
N LEU A 255 9.74 5.62 -13.29
CA LEU A 255 10.37 4.33 -13.04
C LEU A 255 10.85 3.72 -14.36
N ALA A 256 12.07 3.19 -14.40
CA ALA A 256 12.57 2.51 -15.60
C ALA A 256 11.63 1.36 -16.01
N LYS A 257 11.37 1.21 -17.32
CA LYS A 257 10.42 0.22 -17.85
C LYS A 257 10.66 -1.20 -17.33
N GLY A 258 11.91 -1.63 -17.23
CA GLY A 258 12.26 -2.94 -16.68
C GLY A 258 11.88 -3.14 -15.20
N LYS A 259 11.95 -2.07 -14.39
CA LYS A 259 11.54 -2.08 -12.99
C LYS A 259 10.02 -2.12 -12.85
N VAL A 260 9.30 -1.34 -13.66
CA VAL A 260 7.82 -1.40 -13.75
C VAL A 260 7.38 -2.81 -14.11
N ASP A 261 8.00 -3.39 -15.14
CA ASP A 261 7.70 -4.73 -15.62
C ASP A 261 7.93 -5.79 -14.51
N LEU A 262 9.05 -5.68 -13.80
CA LEU A 262 9.38 -6.59 -12.70
C LEU A 262 8.38 -6.48 -11.55
N LEU A 263 8.02 -5.25 -11.16
CA LEU A 263 7.07 -4.98 -10.09
C LEU A 263 5.68 -5.51 -10.42
N VAL A 264 5.16 -5.22 -11.61
CA VAL A 264 3.83 -5.69 -12.04
C VAL A 264 3.78 -7.22 -12.12
N LEU A 265 4.80 -7.85 -12.74
CA LEU A 265 4.86 -9.31 -12.80
C LEU A 265 4.94 -9.94 -11.40
N PHE A 266 5.72 -9.34 -10.50
CA PHE A 266 5.81 -9.78 -9.11
C PHE A 266 4.47 -9.69 -8.39
N MET A 267 3.71 -8.60 -8.56
CA MET A 267 2.39 -8.44 -7.96
C MET A 267 1.37 -9.44 -8.50
N VAL A 268 1.41 -9.75 -9.80
CA VAL A 268 0.53 -10.75 -10.42
C VAL A 268 0.87 -12.16 -9.90
N GLU A 269 2.16 -12.50 -9.80
CA GLU A 269 2.62 -13.79 -9.24
C GLU A 269 2.17 -13.97 -7.79
N ASN A 270 2.15 -12.89 -7.01
CA ASN A 270 1.84 -12.90 -5.57
C ASN A 270 0.47 -12.25 -5.26
N HIS A 271 -0.47 -12.25 -6.21
CA HIS A 271 -1.73 -11.51 -6.11
C HIS A 271 -2.57 -11.82 -4.86
N CYS A 272 -2.50 -13.04 -4.33
CA CYS A 272 -3.14 -13.40 -3.06
C CYS A 272 -2.37 -12.92 -1.83
N ASP A 273 -1.03 -12.93 -1.90
CA ASP A 273 -0.16 -12.65 -0.75
C ASP A 273 0.04 -11.16 -0.53
N VAL A 274 0.06 -10.34 -1.59
CA VAL A 274 0.28 -8.89 -1.46
C VAL A 274 -0.78 -8.16 -0.63
N PHE A 275 -1.98 -8.74 -0.45
CA PHE A 275 -3.04 -8.16 0.40
C PHE A 275 -3.09 -8.74 1.82
N LYS A 276 -2.21 -9.67 2.17
CA LYS A 276 -2.12 -10.22 3.53
C LYS A 276 -1.41 -9.24 4.46
N ILE A 277 -1.78 -9.28 5.74
CA ILE A 277 -1.09 -8.51 6.77
C ILE A 277 0.21 -9.24 7.14
N PRO A 278 1.39 -8.58 7.09
CA PRO A 278 2.64 -9.20 7.48
C PRO A 278 2.63 -9.65 8.95
N VAL A 279 3.18 -10.84 9.22
CA VAL A 279 3.30 -11.38 10.60
C VAL A 279 4.14 -10.45 11.49
N SER A 280 5.18 -9.83 10.91
CA SER A 280 6.00 -8.81 11.55
C SER A 280 5.17 -7.63 12.07
N LEU A 281 4.22 -7.14 11.26
CA LEU A 281 3.35 -6.03 11.62
C LEU A 281 2.38 -6.44 12.74
N HIS A 282 1.78 -7.63 12.66
CA HIS A 282 0.94 -8.17 13.74
C HIS A 282 1.67 -8.17 15.08
N LYS A 283 2.92 -8.64 15.09
CA LYS A 283 3.76 -8.64 16.30
C LYS A 283 4.01 -7.23 16.81
N LEU A 284 4.42 -6.30 15.95
CA LEU A 284 4.68 -4.90 16.31
C LEU A 284 3.45 -4.23 16.93
N VAL A 285 2.27 -4.43 16.33
CA VAL A 285 1.02 -3.87 16.83
C VAL A 285 0.63 -4.52 18.16
N SER A 286 0.71 -5.84 18.28
CA SER A 286 0.41 -6.56 19.53
C SER A 286 1.31 -6.10 20.67
N ASP A 287 2.62 -5.99 20.42
CA ASP A 287 3.59 -5.51 21.40
C ASP A 287 3.27 -4.06 21.80
N ARG A 288 2.92 -3.20 20.83
CA ARG A 288 2.55 -1.80 21.08
C ARG A 288 1.30 -1.68 21.93
N LEU A 289 0.22 -2.40 21.59
CA LEU A 289 -1.03 -2.39 22.34
C LEU A 289 -0.85 -2.92 23.77
N THR A 290 -0.11 -4.02 23.92
CA THR A 290 0.22 -4.59 25.24
C THR A 290 0.95 -3.59 26.13
N ASN A 291 1.85 -2.78 25.55
CA ASN A 291 2.57 -1.76 26.30
C ASN A 291 1.70 -0.56 26.70
N ILE A 292 0.79 -0.13 25.83
CA ILE A 292 -0.20 0.91 26.13
C ILE A 292 -1.05 0.49 27.33
N VAL A 293 -1.56 -0.74 27.31
CA VAL A 293 -2.39 -1.30 28.39
C VAL A 293 -1.62 -1.39 29.71
N LYS A 294 -0.32 -1.68 29.66
CA LYS A 294 0.56 -1.75 30.84
C LYS A 294 1.01 -0.38 31.37
N GLY A 295 0.53 0.73 30.81
CA GLY A 295 0.87 2.09 31.25
C GLY A 295 2.33 2.46 31.03
N LYS A 296 3.05 1.75 30.15
CA LYS A 296 4.43 2.13 29.79
C LYS A 296 4.38 3.34 28.86
N ASP A 297 5.29 4.29 29.07
CA ASP A 297 5.38 5.52 28.28
C ASP A 297 5.38 5.21 26.76
N PRO A 298 4.44 5.78 25.98
CA PRO A 298 4.36 5.64 24.53
C PRO A 298 5.67 5.99 23.78
N GLN A 299 6.56 6.79 24.38
CA GLN A 299 7.80 7.26 23.74
C GLN A 299 9.03 6.39 24.03
N VAL A 300 9.00 5.49 25.02
CA VAL A 300 10.21 4.79 25.49
C VAL A 300 10.61 3.61 24.58
N LEU A 301 9.75 3.13 23.68
CA LEU A 301 9.85 1.74 23.20
C LEU A 301 9.47 1.49 21.72
N THR A 302 9.65 2.44 20.81
CA THR A 302 10.01 2.03 19.45
C THR A 302 11.47 1.58 19.54
N GLY A 303 11.74 0.27 19.46
CA GLY A 303 13.06 -0.36 19.69
C GLY A 303 14.23 0.14 18.82
N SER A 304 14.04 1.22 18.08
CA SER A 304 15.04 2.01 17.37
C SER A 304 14.48 3.42 17.13
N THR A 305 14.25 4.23 18.17
CA THR A 305 14.03 5.67 17.97
C THR A 305 15.33 6.31 17.51
N TYR A 306 15.47 6.56 16.20
CA TYR A 306 16.54 7.40 15.67
C TYR A 306 16.51 8.80 16.30
N CYS A 307 15.31 9.28 16.65
CA CYS A 307 15.09 10.54 17.34
C CYS A 307 14.69 10.32 18.80
N ARG A 308 15.65 10.49 19.72
CA ARG A 308 15.35 10.61 21.16
C ARG A 308 14.98 12.06 21.46
N ARG A 309 13.78 12.30 21.99
CA ARG A 309 13.40 13.64 22.46
C ARG A 309 14.33 14.06 23.60
N VAL A 310 15.12 15.09 23.37
CA VAL A 310 15.97 15.69 24.40
C VAL A 310 15.11 16.68 25.20
N ASN A 311 15.20 16.65 26.53
CA ASN A 311 14.51 17.64 27.34
C ASN A 311 15.10 19.05 27.09
N GLY A 312 14.32 20.11 27.35
CA GLY A 312 14.74 21.48 27.03
C GLY A 312 16.07 21.90 27.67
N LYS A 313 16.35 21.41 28.88
CA LYS A 313 17.60 21.70 29.60
C LYS A 313 18.81 21.00 28.95
N ALA A 314 18.68 19.71 28.66
CA ALA A 314 19.70 18.91 28.00
C ALA A 314 19.94 19.37 26.55
N TYR A 315 18.94 19.94 25.88
CA TYR A 315 19.13 20.57 24.57
C TYR A 315 20.01 21.82 24.68
N VAL A 316 19.73 22.71 25.64
CA VAL A 316 20.54 23.92 25.85
C VAL A 316 21.99 23.55 26.24
N GLU A 317 22.17 22.58 27.14
CA GLU A 317 23.48 22.09 27.55
C GLU A 317 24.24 21.42 26.39
N SER A 318 23.59 20.54 25.64
CA SER A 318 24.20 19.88 24.46
C SER A 318 24.51 20.89 23.37
N LYS A 319 23.65 21.88 23.11
CA LYS A 319 23.88 22.91 22.10
C LYS A 319 25.16 23.68 22.39
N GLN A 320 25.31 24.19 23.61
CA GLN A 320 26.50 24.94 24.01
C GLN A 320 27.76 24.08 23.96
N LYS A 321 27.68 22.83 24.45
CA LYS A 321 28.79 21.88 24.45
C LYS A 321 29.23 21.51 23.03
N THR A 322 28.31 21.06 22.19
CA THR A 322 28.60 20.64 20.80
C THR A 322 29.10 21.82 19.98
N THR A 323 28.50 23.02 20.11
CA THR A 323 29.02 24.21 19.41
C THR A 323 30.45 24.53 19.84
N LYS A 324 30.76 24.43 21.14
CA LYS A 324 32.14 24.63 21.61
C LYS A 324 33.08 23.57 21.03
N GLU A 325 32.71 22.29 21.08
CA GLU A 325 33.52 21.17 20.56
C GLU A 325 33.80 21.30 19.06
N GLU A 326 32.79 21.62 18.25
CA GLU A 326 32.95 21.82 16.80
C GLU A 326 33.80 23.05 16.46
N LEU A 327 33.65 24.16 17.20
CA LEU A 327 34.51 25.33 17.03
C LEU A 327 35.97 25.03 17.41
N TRP A 328 36.19 24.21 18.44
CA TRP A 328 37.52 23.70 18.80
C TRP A 328 38.10 22.80 17.70
N ALA A 329 37.30 21.88 17.15
CA ALA A 329 37.70 21.00 16.06
C ALA A 329 38.05 21.78 14.79
N LEU A 330 37.26 22.81 14.44
CA LEU A 330 37.53 23.71 13.33
C LEU A 330 38.86 24.46 13.52
N LEU A 331 39.08 24.99 14.72
CA LEU A 331 40.32 25.72 15.05
C LEU A 331 41.55 24.81 14.94
N LYS A 332 41.45 23.58 15.47
CA LYS A 332 42.48 22.54 15.35
C LYS A 332 42.75 22.20 13.88
N THR A 333 41.70 22.01 13.10
CA THR A 333 41.79 21.69 11.67
C THR A 333 42.50 22.81 10.90
N ILE A 334 42.15 24.08 11.13
CA ILE A 334 42.81 25.22 10.45
C ILE A 334 44.29 25.31 10.84
N HIS A 335 44.60 25.13 12.11
CA HIS A 335 45.96 25.23 12.63
C HIS A 335 46.87 24.10 12.11
N GLU A 336 46.42 22.85 12.23
CA GLU A 336 47.21 21.64 11.95
C GLU A 336 47.19 21.24 10.46
N ASN A 337 46.35 21.83 9.61
CA ASN A 337 46.24 21.43 8.21
C ASN A 337 47.53 21.74 7.40
N PRO A 338 48.24 20.74 6.86
CA PRO A 338 49.50 20.95 6.13
C PRO A 338 49.30 21.51 4.72
N LYS A 339 48.07 21.52 4.18
CA LYS A 339 47.76 21.99 2.83
C LYS A 339 47.54 23.50 2.74
N LEU A 340 47.41 24.18 3.88
CA LEU A 340 47.18 25.63 3.93
C LEU A 340 48.51 26.40 4.01
N SER A 341 48.65 27.44 3.20
CA SER A 341 49.81 28.33 3.31
C SER A 341 49.79 29.14 4.61
N ASN A 342 50.96 29.58 5.09
CA ASN A 342 51.07 30.38 6.32
C ASN A 342 50.26 31.69 6.27
N LYS A 343 50.13 32.28 5.06
CA LYS A 343 49.33 33.50 4.84
C LYS A 343 47.83 33.22 5.00
N GLU A 344 47.36 32.10 4.48
CA GLU A 344 45.95 31.69 4.57
C GLU A 344 45.58 31.23 5.98
N LYS A 345 46.45 30.48 6.65
CA LYS A 345 46.26 30.11 8.06
C LYS A 345 46.09 31.34 8.94
N ARG A 346 46.98 32.34 8.81
CA ARG A 346 46.87 33.60 9.57
C ARG A 346 45.57 34.34 9.27
N ARG A 347 45.13 34.35 8.02
CA ARG A 347 43.85 34.97 7.62
C ARG A 347 42.65 34.28 8.27
N LEU A 348 42.58 32.95 8.19
CA LEU A 348 41.47 32.15 8.74
C LEU A 348 41.43 32.16 10.26
N LEU A 349 42.60 32.05 10.91
CA LEU A 349 42.73 32.20 12.37
C LEU A 349 42.34 33.61 12.84
N GLY A 350 42.71 34.64 12.09
CA GLY A 350 42.28 36.02 12.37
C GLY A 350 40.77 36.23 12.19
N GLN A 351 40.14 35.56 11.22
CA GLN A 351 38.68 35.57 11.06
C GLN A 351 37.99 34.83 12.21
N PHE A 352 38.52 33.67 12.62
CA PHE A 352 38.01 32.92 13.75
C PHE A 352 38.10 33.74 15.05
N TYR A 353 39.23 34.40 15.31
CA TYR A 353 39.43 35.22 16.49
C TYR A 353 38.43 36.39 16.60
N LYS A 354 38.04 36.99 15.46
CA LYS A 354 37.03 38.05 15.44
C LYS A 354 35.63 37.56 15.85
N GLY A 355 35.29 36.30 15.56
CA GLY A 355 33.99 35.72 15.89
C GLY A 355 33.95 35.06 17.26
N HIS A 356 35.04 34.40 17.67
CA HIS A 356 35.11 33.57 18.87
C HIS A 356 36.45 33.74 19.62
N PRO A 357 36.74 34.93 20.18
CA PRO A 357 38.03 35.24 20.79
C PRO A 357 38.34 34.37 22.02
N GLU A 358 37.33 34.06 22.83
CA GLU A 358 37.50 33.28 24.07
C GLU A 358 37.95 31.83 23.78
N ILE A 359 37.37 31.20 22.76
CA ILE A 359 37.73 29.83 22.34
C ILE A 359 39.15 29.81 21.76
N PHE A 360 39.50 30.83 20.98
CA PHE A 360 40.82 30.98 20.41
C PHE A 360 41.90 31.09 21.50
N VAL A 361 41.68 31.94 22.50
CA VAL A 361 42.60 32.11 23.63
C VAL A 361 42.71 30.83 24.46
N GLN A 362 41.62 30.12 24.72
CA GLN A 362 41.68 28.84 25.45
C GLN A 362 42.49 27.77 24.69
N TYR A 363 42.33 27.69 23.36
CA TYR A 363 43.03 26.70 22.53
C TYR A 363 44.55 26.92 22.50
N PHE A 364 45.00 28.16 22.27
CA PHE A 364 46.42 28.46 22.24
C PHE A 364 47.02 28.62 23.64
N GLY A 365 46.24 29.14 24.60
CA GLY A 365 46.66 29.29 25.99
C GLY A 365 46.90 27.95 26.69
N SER A 366 46.07 26.94 26.46
CA SER A 366 46.28 25.60 27.02
C SER A 366 47.51 24.88 26.46
N ARG A 367 47.93 25.19 25.22
CA ARG A 367 49.16 24.64 24.64
C ARG A 367 50.42 25.37 25.11
N LEU A 368 50.37 26.68 25.33
CA LEU A 368 51.49 27.42 25.92
C LEU A 368 51.82 26.93 27.33
N SER A 369 50.82 26.43 28.08
CA SER A 369 51.04 25.78 29.38
C SER A 369 51.53 24.32 29.28
N SER A 370 51.49 23.70 28.10
CA SER A 370 51.90 22.31 27.87
C SER A 370 53.31 22.18 27.28
N ASP A 371 53.85 23.26 26.71
CA ASP A 371 55.21 23.33 26.15
C ASP A 371 56.29 23.77 27.18
N ASP A 372 55.91 23.94 28.45
CA ASP A 372 56.80 24.27 29.59
C ASP A 372 57.02 23.09 30.57
N LEU A 373 56.90 21.83 30.11
CA LEU A 373 57.26 20.62 30.89
C LEU A 373 58.27 19.72 30.19
#